data_AF-A0AAW9ILX5-F1
#
_entry.id   AF-A0AAW9ILX5-F1
#
_cell.length_a   1.000
_cell.length_b   1.000
_cell.length_c   1.000
_cell.angle_alpha   90.00
_cell.angle_beta   90.00
_cell.angle_gamma   90.00
#
_symmetry.space_group_name_H-M   'P 1'
#
loop_
_entity.id
_entity.type
_entity.pdbx_description
1 polymer ?
#
loop_
_entity_poly.entity_id
_entity_poly.type
_entity_poly.pdbx_seq_one_letter_code
_entity_poly.pdbx_strand_id
1 'polypeptide(L)'
;ARTAGFSTYSLGNFTNAALFVLVVLMFIGASPGSTGGGIKTTTFFTLCRSIYSTSTNKHCTAFKRKIPTNIVFKAFNITLLAMFVVCMGTFILSILEPNYTFMQLLFEVTSAFGTVGLSTGITPDLTDLSKIIISLIMFIGR
;
A
#
# COMPACT_ATOMS: atom_id res chain seq x y z
N ALA A 1 -6.19 2.07 -10.75
CA ALA A 1 -5.49 1.44 -9.60
C ALA A 1 -4.54 2.41 -8.90
N ARG A 2 -3.55 3.02 -9.57
CA ARG A 2 -2.59 3.92 -8.91
C ARG A 2 -3.13 5.37 -8.84
N THR A 3 -3.75 5.70 -7.70
CA THR A 3 -4.02 7.08 -7.21
C THR A 3 -4.83 8.02 -8.10
N ALA A 4 -5.67 7.48 -8.97
CA ALA A 4 -6.60 8.27 -9.77
C ALA A 4 -8.02 8.34 -9.18
N GLY A 5 -8.37 7.45 -8.24
CA GLY A 5 -9.72 7.38 -7.63
C GLY A 5 -10.87 6.97 -8.57
N PHE A 6 -10.65 6.93 -9.89
CA PHE A 6 -11.72 6.61 -10.84
C PHE A 6 -12.01 5.10 -10.88
N SER A 7 -13.28 4.77 -10.62
CA SER A 7 -13.82 3.42 -10.78
C SER A 7 -14.75 3.38 -11.99
N THR A 8 -14.37 2.69 -13.05
CA THR A 8 -15.21 2.50 -14.25
C THR A 8 -16.26 1.40 -14.04
N TYR A 9 -16.05 0.54 -13.04
CA TYR A 9 -16.92 -0.57 -12.68
C TYR A 9 -17.02 -0.71 -11.15
N SER A 10 -18.09 -1.32 -10.63
CA SER A 10 -18.21 -1.54 -9.17
C SER A 10 -17.20 -2.59 -8.69
N LEU A 11 -16.22 -2.15 -7.90
CA LEU A 11 -15.16 -3.00 -7.34
C LEU A 11 -15.68 -3.99 -6.29
N GLY A 12 -16.85 -3.73 -5.68
CA GLY A 12 -17.47 -4.64 -4.72
C GLY A 12 -17.86 -6.00 -5.32
N ASN A 13 -18.04 -6.08 -6.65
CA ASN A 13 -18.42 -7.31 -7.35
C ASN A 13 -17.21 -8.13 -7.83
N PHE A 14 -15.98 -7.71 -7.51
CA PHE A 14 -14.78 -8.41 -7.96
C PHE A 14 -14.51 -9.64 -7.09
N THR A 15 -13.86 -10.64 -7.69
CA THR A 15 -13.41 -11.82 -6.94
C THR A 15 -12.34 -11.44 -5.92
N ASN A 16 -12.23 -12.18 -4.83
CA ASN A 16 -11.20 -11.97 -3.80
C ASN A 16 -9.78 -11.97 -4.39
N ALA A 17 -9.53 -12.77 -5.42
CA ALA A 17 -8.25 -12.80 -6.13
C ALA A 17 -7.97 -11.47 -6.86
N ALA A 18 -8.95 -10.89 -7.54
CA ALA A 18 -8.81 -9.59 -8.20
C ALA A 18 -8.63 -8.46 -7.19
N LEU A 19 -9.37 -8.47 -6.08
CA LEU A 19 -9.20 -7.51 -4.98
C LEU A 19 -7.80 -7.60 -4.36
N PHE A 20 -7.28 -8.81 -4.15
CA PHE A 20 -5.93 -9.01 -3.62
C PHE A 20 -4.85 -8.43 -4.54
N VAL A 21 -4.94 -8.68 -5.85
CA VAL A 21 -4.02 -8.10 -6.83
C VAL A 21 -4.08 -6.57 -6.81
N LEU A 22 -5.28 -6.01 -6.70
CA LEU A 22 -5.45 -4.56 -6.58
C LEU A 22 -4.81 -4.01 -5.30
N VAL A 23 -4.99 -4.66 -4.14
CA VAL A 23 -4.33 -4.29 -2.88
C VAL A 23 -2.81 -4.21 -3.05
N VAL A 24 -2.20 -5.23 -3.65
CA VAL A 24 -0.75 -5.23 -3.91
C VAL A 24 -0.34 -4.07 -4.82
N LEU A 25 -1.11 -3.81 -5.89
CA LEU A 25 -0.86 -2.70 -6.82
C LEU A 25 -1.11 -1.32 -6.20
N MET A 26 -1.95 -1.21 -5.18
CA MET A 26 -2.20 0.03 -4.44
C MET A 26 -1.11 0.30 -3.41
N PHE A 27 -0.61 -0.75 -2.77
CA PHE A 27 0.51 -0.67 -1.84
C PHE A 27 1.80 -0.24 -2.54
N ILE A 28 2.03 -0.78 -3.75
CA ILE A 28 3.09 -0.31 -4.67
C ILE A 28 2.58 0.95 -5.39
N GLY A 29 2.83 2.10 -4.77
CA GLY A 29 2.31 3.39 -5.18
C GLY A 29 2.96 3.98 -6.44
N ALA A 30 3.02 5.31 -6.47
CA ALA A 30 3.50 6.07 -7.63
C ALA A 30 5.04 6.21 -7.66
N SER A 31 5.56 6.71 -8.79
CA SER A 31 6.99 7.03 -8.95
C SER A 31 7.41 8.23 -8.08
N PRO A 32 8.71 8.35 -7.73
CA PRO A 32 9.21 9.50 -6.95
C PRO A 32 8.93 10.83 -7.67
N GLY A 33 8.66 11.88 -6.90
CA GLY A 33 8.24 13.19 -7.42
C GLY A 33 6.77 13.27 -7.85
N SER A 34 6.00 12.18 -7.71
CA SER A 34 4.57 12.14 -8.00
C SER A 34 3.69 12.56 -6.82
N THR A 35 2.45 12.92 -7.13
CA THR A 35 1.35 13.20 -6.19
C THR A 35 0.60 11.95 -5.75
N GLY A 36 1.08 10.73 -6.01
CA GLY A 36 0.48 9.50 -5.48
C GLY A 36 1.17 9.02 -4.19
N GLY A 37 0.39 8.56 -3.20
CA GLY A 37 0.88 7.98 -1.95
C GLY A 37 1.42 6.56 -2.08
N GLY A 38 1.61 5.89 -0.93
CA GLY A 38 2.09 4.51 -0.84
C GLY A 38 3.60 4.34 -1.04
N ILE A 39 4.05 3.08 -1.10
CA ILE A 39 5.48 2.79 -1.28
C ILE A 39 5.88 3.13 -2.70
N LYS A 40 6.84 4.05 -2.84
CA LYS A 40 7.31 4.49 -4.16
C LYS A 40 7.88 3.32 -4.96
N THR A 41 7.66 3.35 -6.27
CA THR A 41 8.15 2.30 -7.20
C THR A 41 9.68 2.14 -7.13
N THR A 42 10.41 3.22 -6.86
CA THR A 42 11.86 3.17 -6.65
C THR A 42 12.26 2.45 -5.38
N THR A 43 11.53 2.63 -4.27
CA THR A 43 11.73 1.89 -3.02
C THR A 43 11.56 0.39 -3.26
N PHE A 44 10.46 0.01 -3.93
CA PHE A 44 10.21 -1.37 -4.30
C PHE A 44 11.33 -1.93 -5.20
N PHE A 45 11.75 -1.18 -6.22
CA PHE A 45 12.85 -1.56 -7.10
C PHE A 45 14.18 -1.76 -6.35
N THR A 46 14.52 -0.86 -5.42
CA THR A 46 15.74 -0.98 -4.61
C THR A 46 15.73 -2.23 -3.72
N LEU A 47 14.58 -2.58 -3.15
CA LEU A 47 14.43 -3.81 -2.36
C LEU A 47 14.58 -5.06 -3.22
N CYS A 48 13.88 -5.13 -4.36
CA CYS A 48 14.01 -6.25 -5.30
C CYS A 48 15.47 -6.43 -5.77
N ARG A 49 16.17 -5.33 -6.07
CA ARG A 49 17.58 -5.38 -6.42
C ARG A 49 18.49 -5.81 -5.27
N SER A 50 18.19 -5.38 -4.05
CA SER A 50 18.93 -5.81 -2.86
C SER A 50 18.79 -7.31 -2.61
N ILE A 51 17.58 -7.86 -2.75
CA ILE A 51 17.31 -9.30 -2.59
C ILE A 51 18.07 -10.10 -3.65
N TYR A 52 17.99 -9.68 -4.92
CA TYR A 52 18.72 -10.33 -6.02
C TYR A 52 20.25 -10.28 -5.81
N SER A 53 20.77 -9.12 -5.41
CA SER A 53 22.19 -8.90 -5.12
C SER A 53 22.69 -9.81 -4.01
N THR A 54 21.92 -9.93 -2.93
CA THR A 54 22.22 -10.81 -1.79
C THR A 54 22.21 -12.28 -2.21
N SER A 55 21.20 -12.71 -2.97
CA SER A 55 21.10 -14.10 -3.45
C SER A 55 22.23 -14.48 -4.42
N THR A 56 22.78 -13.52 -5.15
CA THR A 56 23.84 -13.75 -6.15
C THR A 56 25.24 -13.44 -5.59
N ASN A 57 25.37 -13.01 -4.32
CA ASN A 57 26.62 -12.50 -3.72
C ASN A 57 27.32 -11.41 -4.54
N LYS A 58 26.57 -10.65 -5.35
CA LYS A 58 27.09 -9.55 -6.19
C LYS A 58 26.77 -8.22 -5.54
N HIS A 59 27.56 -7.17 -5.81
CA HIS A 59 27.25 -5.83 -5.33
C HIS A 59 25.91 -5.32 -5.87
N CYS A 60 25.11 -4.70 -5.00
CA CYS A 60 23.82 -4.11 -5.36
C CYS A 60 24.05 -2.94 -6.31
N THR A 61 23.89 -3.21 -7.60
CA THR A 61 24.14 -2.27 -8.69
C THR A 61 22.90 -2.15 -9.55
N ALA A 62 22.62 -0.95 -10.03
CA ALA A 62 21.59 -0.67 -11.01
C ALA A 62 22.18 0.30 -12.05
N PHE A 63 21.91 0.06 -13.33
CA PHE A 63 22.38 0.93 -14.43
C PHE A 63 23.89 1.23 -14.38
N LYS A 64 24.71 0.22 -14.04
CA LYS A 64 26.18 0.34 -13.87
C LYS A 64 26.63 1.25 -12.72
N ARG A 65 25.73 1.65 -11.82
CA ARG A 65 26.03 2.40 -10.58
C ARG A 65 25.74 1.55 -9.35
N LYS A 66 26.58 1.68 -8.32
CA LYS A 66 26.37 1.02 -7.02
C LYS A 66 25.29 1.77 -6.24
N ILE A 67 24.32 1.01 -5.72
CA ILE A 67 23.33 1.55 -4.79
C ILE A 67 23.97 1.55 -3.40
N PRO A 68 24.10 2.71 -2.74
CA PRO A 68 24.65 2.78 -1.39
C PRO A 68 23.74 2.05 -0.41
N THR A 69 24.34 1.36 0.55
CA THR A 69 23.65 0.56 1.58
C THR A 69 22.66 1.39 2.39
N ASN A 70 22.98 2.66 2.66
CA ASN A 70 22.09 3.59 3.36
C ASN A 70 20.72 3.76 2.66
N ILE A 71 20.68 3.75 1.33
CA ILE A 71 19.42 3.84 0.57
C ILE A 71 18.62 2.54 0.71
N VAL A 72 19.29 1.40 0.72
CA VAL A 72 18.65 0.08 0.91
C VAL A 72 18.02 -0.02 2.30
N PHE A 73 18.75 0.36 3.36
CA PHE A 73 18.21 0.37 4.72
C PHE A 73 17.04 1.35 4.87
N LYS A 74 17.15 2.54 4.27
CA LYS A 74 16.04 3.50 4.26
C LYS A 74 14.80 2.92 3.56
N ALA A 75 15.00 2.28 2.40
CA ALA A 75 13.91 1.62 1.67
C ALA A 75 13.24 0.53 2.50
N PHE A 76 14.04 -0.31 3.17
CA PHE A 76 13.55 -1.36 4.05
C PHE A 76 12.72 -0.80 5.21
N ASN A 77 13.23 0.22 5.91
CA ASN A 77 12.53 0.85 7.04
C ASN A 77 11.18 1.45 6.61
N ILE A 78 11.14 2.14 5.47
CA ILE A 78 9.89 2.72 4.94
C ILE A 78 8.89 1.61 4.61
N THR A 79 9.33 0.54 3.97
CA THR A 79 8.44 -0.59 3.63
C THR A 79 7.91 -1.31 4.86
N LEU A 80 8.74 -1.50 5.88
CA LEU A 80 8.33 -2.13 7.13
C LEU A 80 7.34 -1.26 7.91
N LEU A 81 7.57 0.05 7.98
CA LEU A 81 6.64 1.01 8.59
C LEU A 81 5.29 1.01 7.85
N ALA A 82 5.31 1.06 6.52
CA ALA A 82 4.11 1.02 5.69
C ALA A 82 3.29 -0.26 5.91
N MET A 83 3.96 -1.42 5.93
CA MET A 83 3.32 -2.70 6.20
C MET A 83 2.70 -2.72 7.60
N PHE A 84 3.42 -2.21 8.60
CA PHE A 84 2.92 -2.13 9.97
C PHE A 84 1.66 -1.27 10.08
N VAL A 85 1.64 -0.09 9.43
CA VAL A 85 0.47 0.80 9.42
C VAL A 85 -0.74 0.14 8.76
N VAL A 86 -0.57 -0.51 7.60
CA VAL A 86 -1.66 -1.20 6.91
C VAL A 86 -2.19 -2.37 7.73
N CYS A 87 -1.31 -3.19 8.32
CA CYS A 87 -1.71 -4.31 9.18
C CYS A 87 -2.46 -3.83 10.42
N MET A 88 -1.93 -2.84 11.14
CA MET A 88 -2.59 -2.27 12.33
C MET A 88 -3.92 -1.60 11.99
N GLY A 89 -3.97 -0.82 10.91
CA GLY A 89 -5.21 -0.18 10.45
C GLY A 89 -6.28 -1.22 10.12
N THR A 90 -5.92 -2.28 9.39
CA THR A 90 -6.85 -3.37 9.04
C THR A 90 -7.32 -4.11 10.29
N PHE A 91 -6.42 -4.37 11.25
CA PHE A 91 -6.77 -5.02 12.51
C PHE A 91 -7.75 -4.20 13.34
N ILE A 92 -7.50 -2.89 13.51
CA ILE A 92 -8.39 -2.00 14.27
C ILE A 92 -9.76 -1.91 13.59
N LEU A 93 -9.81 -1.74 12.26
CA LEU A 93 -11.07 -1.73 11.52
C LEU A 93 -11.82 -3.08 11.63
N SER A 94 -11.10 -4.20 11.68
CA SER A 94 -11.74 -5.52 11.85
C SER A 94 -12.42 -5.67 13.22
N ILE A 95 -11.93 -4.98 14.25
CA ILE A 95 -12.56 -4.95 15.56
C ILE A 95 -13.78 -4.02 15.56
N LEU A 96 -13.67 -2.86 14.93
CA LEU A 96 -14.75 -1.86 14.89
C LEU A 96 -15.90 -2.27 13.97
N GLU A 97 -15.61 -2.99 12.89
CA GLU A 97 -16.57 -3.33 11.85
C GLU A 97 -16.64 -4.85 11.62
N PRO A 98 -17.20 -5.62 12.57
CA PRO A 98 -17.25 -7.09 12.48
C PRO A 98 -18.15 -7.60 11.35
N ASN A 99 -18.98 -6.74 10.75
CA ASN A 99 -19.93 -7.11 9.71
C ASN A 99 -19.30 -7.21 8.31
N TYR A 100 -18.11 -6.63 8.10
CA TYR A 100 -17.43 -6.65 6.80
C TYR A 100 -16.36 -7.73 6.72
N THR A 101 -16.08 -8.16 5.50
CA THR A 101 -15.04 -9.17 5.26
C THR A 101 -13.65 -8.56 5.40
N PHE A 102 -12.69 -9.37 5.87
CA PHE A 102 -11.30 -8.95 5.99
C PHE A 102 -10.72 -8.38 4.68
N MET A 103 -11.09 -8.95 3.52
CA MET A 103 -10.62 -8.47 2.23
C MET A 103 -11.14 -7.07 1.87
N GLN A 104 -12.39 -6.74 2.24
CA GLN A 104 -12.94 -5.40 2.05
C GLN A 104 -12.23 -4.38 2.95
N LEU A 105 -12.01 -4.73 4.22
CA LEU A 105 -11.31 -3.86 5.17
C LEU A 105 -9.85 -3.64 4.76
N LEU A 106 -9.14 -4.69 4.35
CA LEU A 106 -7.77 -4.59 3.82
C LEU A 106 -7.71 -3.70 2.58
N PHE A 107 -8.72 -3.80 1.70
CA PHE A 107 -8.81 -2.97 0.51
C PHE A 107 -8.99 -1.49 0.86
N GLU A 108 -9.91 -1.16 1.76
CA GLU A 108 -10.12 0.23 2.21
C GLU A 108 -8.88 0.81 2.87
N VAL A 109 -8.25 0.08 3.79
CA VAL A 109 -7.06 0.55 4.50
C VAL A 109 -5.88 0.74 3.54
N THR A 110 -5.68 -0.17 2.60
CA THR A 110 -4.60 -0.05 1.61
C THR A 110 -4.88 1.09 0.63
N SER A 111 -6.14 1.30 0.26
CA SER A 111 -6.55 2.43 -0.58
C SER A 111 -6.34 3.76 0.14
N ALA A 112 -6.67 3.84 1.43
CA ALA A 112 -6.41 4.99 2.28
C ALA A 112 -4.91 5.29 2.38
N PHE A 113 -4.10 4.28 2.73
CA PHE A 113 -2.65 4.42 2.86
C PHE A 113 -1.98 4.80 1.53
N GLY A 114 -2.40 4.19 0.43
CA GLY A 114 -1.89 4.54 -0.89
C GLY A 114 -2.43 5.86 -1.45
N THR A 115 -3.33 6.54 -0.72
CA THR A 115 -4.14 7.66 -1.20
C THR A 115 -4.74 7.38 -2.59
N VAL A 116 -5.28 6.18 -2.75
CA VAL A 116 -5.73 5.67 -4.04
C VAL A 116 -7.12 6.19 -4.40
N GLY A 117 -8.00 6.29 -3.40
CA GLY A 117 -9.36 6.80 -3.55
C GLY A 117 -10.34 5.79 -4.14
N LEU A 118 -10.00 4.50 -4.16
CA LEU A 118 -10.91 3.43 -4.58
C LEU A 118 -11.54 2.77 -3.36
N SER A 119 -12.76 2.26 -3.51
CA SER A 119 -13.52 1.61 -2.44
C SER A 119 -14.23 0.36 -2.98
N THR A 120 -14.46 -0.63 -2.13
CA THR A 120 -15.38 -1.74 -2.44
C THR A 120 -16.85 -1.34 -2.30
N GLY A 121 -17.13 -0.10 -1.91
CA GLY A 121 -18.46 0.47 -1.69
C GLY A 121 -18.83 0.62 -0.21
N ILE A 122 -17.94 0.26 0.72
CA ILE A 122 -18.25 0.24 2.16
C ILE A 122 -17.90 1.55 2.88
N THR A 123 -17.07 2.42 2.28
CA THR A 123 -16.59 3.65 2.94
C THR A 123 -17.70 4.57 3.48
N PRO A 124 -18.86 4.75 2.79
CA PRO A 124 -19.95 5.59 3.31
C PRO A 124 -20.58 5.04 4.59
N ASP A 125 -20.65 3.71 4.69
CA ASP A 125 -21.37 2.98 5.73
C ASP A 125 -20.51 2.67 6.97
N LEU A 126 -19.21 3.00 6.92
CA LEU A 126 -18.32 2.88 8.07
C LEU A 126 -18.77 3.78 9.23
N THR A 127 -18.56 3.29 10.46
CA THR A 127 -18.76 4.09 11.67
C THR A 127 -17.85 5.31 11.72
N ASP A 128 -18.25 6.33 12.50
CA ASP A 128 -17.50 7.58 12.62
C ASP A 128 -16.07 7.37 13.13
N LEU A 129 -15.86 6.40 14.03
CA LEU A 129 -14.54 6.02 14.52
C LEU A 129 -13.67 5.42 13.39
N SER A 130 -14.23 4.49 12.60
CA SER A 130 -13.54 3.89 11.45
C SER A 130 -13.13 4.95 10.41
N LYS A 131 -13.99 5.96 10.17
CA LYS A 131 -13.70 7.08 9.26
C LYS A 131 -12.56 7.97 9.76
N ILE A 132 -12.47 8.24 11.06
CA ILE A 132 -11.35 8.97 11.65
C ILE A 132 -10.03 8.21 11.46
N ILE A 133 -10.04 6.89 11.70
CA ILE A 133 -8.85 6.05 11.52
C ILE A 133 -8.40 6.05 10.05
N ILE A 134 -9.34 5.86 9.11
CA ILE A 134 -9.03 5.94 7.67
C ILE A 134 -8.42 7.29 7.30
N SER A 135 -8.96 8.40 7.85
CA SER A 135 -8.45 9.75 7.59
C SER A 135 -7.02 9.94 8.10
N LEU A 136 -6.69 9.40 9.28
CA LEU A 136 -5.32 9.39 9.81
C LEU A 136 -4.39 8.56 8.92
N ILE A 137 -4.84 7.40 8.46
CA ILE A 137 -4.06 6.54 7.56
C ILE A 137 -3.80 7.23 6.21
N MET A 138 -4.77 7.98 5.67
CA MET A 138 -4.57 8.80 4.47
C MET A 138 -3.51 9.88 4.68
N PHE A 139 -3.48 10.52 5.85
CA PHE A 139 -2.48 11.53 6.18
C PHE A 139 -1.07 10.91 6.33
N ILE A 140 -0.96 9.76 6.99
CA ILE A 140 0.32 9.04 7.17
C ILE A 140 0.85 8.51 5.83
N GLY A 141 -0.05 8.07 4.95
CA GLY A 141 0.30 7.51 3.64
C GLY A 141 0.80 8.53 2.62
N ARG A 142 0.66 9.83 2.91
CA ARG A 142 1.05 10.94 2.05
C ARG A 142 2.42 11.51 2.41
#